data_AF-A0A395TAQ6-F1
#
_entry.id   AF-A0A395TAQ6-F1
#
_cell.length_a   1.000
_cell.length_b   1.000
_cell.length_c   1.000
_cell.angle_alpha   90.00
_cell.angle_beta   90.00
_cell.angle_gamma   90.00
#
_symmetry.space_group_name_H-M   'P 1'
#
loop_
_entity.id
_entity.type
_entity.pdbx_description
1 polymer ?
#
loop_
_entity_poly.entity_id
_entity_poly.type
_entity_poly.pdbx_seq_one_letter_code
_entity_poly.pdbx_strand_id
1 'polypeptide(L)'
;MHVSKLLIFSTMLMAADAFRCAVGQQGSCTFVESNSKQHRCAIKCDYKGGYAQCNCPKYYPRNNKKWPYGGKHACISTPQYVDRFKC
;
A
#
# COMPACT_ATOMS: atom_id res chain seq x y z
N MET A 1 -27.28 -23.21 -15.45
CA MET A 1 -26.96 -23.55 -14.04
C MET A 1 -25.70 -22.80 -13.66
N HIS A 2 -25.74 -22.16 -12.49
CA HIS A 2 -24.86 -21.10 -12.01
C HIS A 2 -23.44 -21.66 -11.74
N VAL A 3 -22.41 -21.16 -12.43
CA VAL A 3 -21.01 -21.48 -12.08
C VAL A 3 -20.58 -20.49 -11.01
N SER A 4 -20.38 -21.03 -9.82
CA SER A 4 -20.06 -20.35 -8.56
C SER A 4 -18.95 -19.31 -8.71
N LYS A 5 -19.28 -18.06 -8.35
CA LYS A 5 -18.31 -17.01 -8.03
C LYS A 5 -17.51 -17.45 -6.81
N LEU A 6 -16.26 -17.87 -7.02
CA LEU A 6 -15.28 -18.03 -5.95
C LEU A 6 -14.96 -16.62 -5.40
N LEU A 7 -15.72 -16.20 -4.39
CA LEU A 7 -15.35 -15.07 -3.54
C LEU A 7 -14.26 -15.58 -2.60
N ILE A 8 -13.00 -15.43 -3.03
CA ILE A 8 -11.84 -15.63 -2.16
C ILE A 8 -11.86 -14.46 -1.17
N PHE A 9 -12.52 -14.67 -0.04
CA PHE A 9 -12.34 -13.86 1.16
C PHE A 9 -10.98 -14.21 1.74
N SER A 10 -9.92 -13.61 1.20
CA SER A 10 -8.61 -13.64 1.84
C SER A 10 -8.74 -13.00 3.22
N THR A 11 -8.43 -13.81 4.23
CA THR A 11 -8.27 -13.45 5.63
C THR A 11 -7.60 -12.09 5.78
N MET A 12 -8.32 -11.14 6.41
CA MET A 12 -7.79 -9.83 6.81
C MET A 12 -6.73 -10.02 7.89
N LEU A 13 -5.48 -10.29 7.49
CA LEU A 13 -4.35 -10.13 8.38
C LEU A 13 -4.19 -8.63 8.68
N MET A 14 -4.43 -8.30 9.95
CA MET A 14 -4.26 -6.98 10.56
C MET A 14 -2.78 -6.63 10.67
N ALA A 15 -2.07 -6.48 9.56
CA ALA A 15 -0.70 -6.01 9.55
C ALA A 15 -0.58 -4.81 8.61
N ALA A 16 0.13 -3.78 9.06
CA ALA A 16 0.80 -2.88 8.14
C ALA A 16 1.71 -3.76 7.27
N ASP A 17 1.33 -4.05 6.03
CA ASP A 17 2.16 -4.88 5.16
C ASP A 17 3.49 -4.19 4.93
N ALA A 18 4.54 -4.82 5.45
CA ALA A 18 5.92 -4.44 5.21
C ALA A 18 6.39 -5.15 3.94
N PHE A 19 6.92 -4.39 2.98
CA PHE A 19 7.46 -4.94 1.75
C PHE A 19 8.87 -4.43 1.49
N ARG A 20 9.63 -5.20 0.71
CA ARG A 20 11.04 -4.92 0.41
C ARG A 20 11.14 -4.30 -0.99
N CYS A 21 11.90 -3.22 -1.10
CA CYS A 21 12.27 -2.58 -2.35
C CYS A 21 13.79 -2.53 -2.51
N ALA A 22 14.24 -2.26 -3.73
CA ALA A 22 15.66 -2.04 -3.98
C ALA A 22 16.17 -0.83 -3.19
N VAL A 23 17.45 -0.83 -2.85
CA VAL A 23 18.10 0.31 -2.17
C VAL A 23 17.92 1.57 -3.01
N GLY A 24 17.50 2.66 -2.39
CA GLY A 24 17.22 3.94 -3.07
C GLY A 24 15.84 4.04 -3.72
N GLN A 25 15.02 2.99 -3.66
CA GLN A 25 13.59 3.06 -4.01
C GLN A 25 12.74 3.40 -2.77
N GLN A 26 11.53 3.88 -3.06
CA GLN A 26 10.50 4.20 -2.08
C GLN A 26 9.27 3.34 -2.32
N GLY A 27 8.25 3.47 -1.48
CA GLY A 27 7.05 2.65 -1.56
C GLY A 27 5.85 3.45 -2.01
N SER A 28 4.83 2.77 -2.52
CA SER A 28 3.50 3.31 -2.72
C SER A 28 2.46 2.32 -2.22
N CYS A 29 1.48 2.80 -1.46
CA CYS A 29 0.43 2.03 -0.83
C CYS A 29 -0.93 2.44 -1.37
N THR A 30 -1.81 1.46 -1.61
CA THR A 30 -3.17 1.68 -2.09
C THR A 30 -4.19 1.44 -0.98
N PHE A 31 -5.13 2.39 -0.84
CA PHE A 31 -6.21 2.39 0.14
C PHE A 31 -7.54 2.34 -0.58
N VAL A 32 -8.53 1.66 0.00
CA VAL A 32 -9.83 1.43 -0.64
C VAL A 32 -10.85 2.38 -0.06
N GLU A 33 -11.30 3.33 -0.87
CA GLU A 33 -12.56 4.04 -0.68
C GLU A 33 -13.67 3.17 -1.29
N SER A 34 -14.80 2.99 -0.59
CA SER A 34 -15.90 2.09 -1.00
C SER A 34 -16.26 2.18 -2.49
N ASN A 35 -16.83 1.09 -3.05
CA ASN A 35 -17.27 1.00 -4.45
C ASN A 35 -16.14 1.21 -5.48
N SER A 36 -15.04 0.46 -5.35
CA SER A 36 -13.94 0.39 -6.32
C SER A 36 -13.05 1.62 -6.46
N LYS A 37 -13.24 2.67 -5.64
CA LYS A 37 -12.38 3.84 -5.67
C LYS A 37 -11.10 3.59 -4.84
N GLN A 38 -9.95 3.77 -5.46
CA GLN A 38 -8.66 3.51 -4.82
C GLN A 38 -7.85 4.79 -4.72
N HIS A 39 -7.20 4.98 -3.58
CA HIS A 39 -6.29 6.09 -3.34
C HIS A 39 -4.89 5.57 -3.15
N ARG A 40 -3.91 6.28 -3.69
CA ARG A 40 -2.51 5.91 -3.53
C ARG A 40 -1.77 7.03 -2.83
N CYS A 41 -0.88 6.66 -1.92
CA CYS A 41 0.13 7.57 -1.40
C CYS A 41 1.49 6.89 -1.42
N ALA A 42 2.53 7.71 -1.46
CA ALA A 42 3.93 7.32 -1.45
C ALA A 42 4.41 7.27 0.00
N ILE A 43 5.20 6.26 0.34
CA ILE A 43 5.79 6.10 1.68
C ILE A 43 7.30 6.14 1.57
N LYS A 44 7.93 6.72 2.58
CA LYS A 44 9.37 6.61 2.74
C LYS A 44 9.71 5.21 3.24
N CYS A 45 10.77 4.62 2.70
CA CYS A 45 11.27 3.32 3.12
C CYS A 45 12.58 3.47 3.90
N ASP A 46 12.74 2.62 4.91
CA ASP A 46 13.93 2.59 5.75
C ASP A 46 14.97 1.65 5.16
N TYR A 47 16.23 2.07 5.12
CA TYR A 47 17.31 1.19 4.70
C TYR A 47 17.58 0.13 5.78
N LYS A 48 17.61 -1.15 5.38
CA LYS A 48 17.82 -2.30 6.26
C LYS A 48 18.98 -3.19 5.77
N GLY A 49 20.09 -2.57 5.38
CA GLY A 49 21.32 -3.30 5.04
C GLY A 49 21.14 -4.23 3.83
N GLY A 50 21.13 -3.67 2.63
CA GLY A 50 20.97 -4.41 1.36
C GLY A 50 19.58 -4.36 0.74
N TYR A 51 18.60 -3.75 1.41
CA TYR A 51 17.28 -3.45 0.85
C TYR A 51 16.64 -2.25 1.55
N ALA A 52 15.59 -1.69 0.94
CA ALA A 52 14.73 -0.70 1.56
C ALA A 52 13.45 -1.39 2.07
N GLN A 53 13.10 -1.22 3.35
CA GLN A 53 11.88 -1.75 3.95
C GLN A 53 10.81 -0.65 3.98
N CYS A 54 9.69 -0.92 3.34
CA CYS A 54 8.56 -0.01 3.20
C CYS A 54 7.39 -0.53 4.03
N ASN A 55 6.79 0.28 4.88
CA ASN A 55 5.65 -0.13 5.72
C ASN A 55 4.40 0.67 5.33
N CYS A 56 3.35 0.00 4.84
CA CYS A 56 2.09 0.68 4.54
C CYS A 56 1.31 0.95 5.83
N PRO A 57 0.81 2.18 6.06
CA PRO A 57 -0.03 2.44 7.21
C PRO A 57 -1.36 1.69 7.08
N LYS A 58 -1.95 1.32 8.22
CA LYS A 58 -3.21 0.56 8.26
C LYS A 58 -4.39 1.33 7.63
N TYR A 59 -4.37 2.65 7.76
CA TYR A 59 -5.42 3.54 7.27
C TYR A 59 -4.81 4.71 6.49
N TYR A 60 -5.57 5.25 5.55
CA TYR A 60 -5.16 6.43 4.79
C TYR A 60 -4.98 7.63 5.72
N PRO A 61 -3.77 8.20 5.85
CA PRO A 61 -3.46 9.15 6.92
C PRO A 61 -4.09 10.53 6.72
N ARG A 62 -4.54 10.85 5.50
CA ARG A 62 -5.00 12.19 5.14
C ARG A 62 -6.50 12.43 5.30
N ASN A 63 -7.27 11.45 5.75
CA ASN A 63 -8.70 11.67 5.95
C ASN A 63 -9.21 11.10 7.27
N ASN A 64 -10.32 11.68 7.73
CA ASN A 64 -11.03 11.20 8.91
C ASN A 64 -11.89 9.95 8.63
N LYS A 65 -12.07 9.60 7.35
CA LYS A 65 -12.81 8.41 6.91
C LYS A 65 -12.03 7.11 7.09
N LYS A 66 -10.74 7.17 7.47
CA LYS A 66 -9.86 6.03 7.78
C LYS A 66 -9.97 4.90 6.74
N TRP A 67 -9.79 5.23 5.46
CA TRP A 67 -9.86 4.20 4.40
C TRP A 67 -8.83 3.11 4.66
N PRO A 68 -9.23 1.84 4.70
CA PRO A 68 -8.31 0.75 5.02
C PRO A 68 -7.31 0.53 3.90
N TYR A 69 -6.13 0.06 4.27
CA TYR A 69 -5.17 -0.45 3.32
C TYR A 69 -5.74 -1.63 2.53
N GLY A 70 -5.60 -1.58 1.20
CA GLY A 70 -6.21 -2.55 0.27
C GLY A 70 -5.32 -3.73 -0.12
N GLY A 71 -4.18 -3.91 0.54
CA GLY A 71 -3.22 -4.99 0.22
C GLY A 71 -2.37 -4.75 -1.04
N LYS A 72 -2.56 -3.64 -1.75
CA LYS A 72 -1.79 -3.32 -2.96
C LYS A 72 -0.70 -2.31 -2.66
N HIS A 73 0.54 -2.70 -2.94
CA HIS A 73 1.73 -1.86 -2.80
C HIS A 73 2.64 -2.00 -4.02
N ALA A 74 3.54 -1.03 -4.21
CA ALA A 74 4.54 -1.05 -5.26
C ALA A 74 5.82 -0.33 -4.83
N CYS A 75 6.96 -0.79 -5.32
CA CYS A 75 8.19 -0.01 -5.28
C CYS A 75 8.16 1.07 -6.34
N ILE A 76 8.56 2.29 -5.97
CA ILE A 76 8.60 3.46 -6.85
C ILE A 76 10.01 4.08 -6.78
N SER A 77 10.41 4.76 -7.84
CA SER A 77 11.68 5.49 -7.85
C SER A 77 11.63 6.70 -6.91
N THR A 78 12.79 7.19 -6.48
CA THR A 78 12.87 8.41 -5.65
C THR A 78 12.21 9.63 -6.32
N PRO A 79 12.38 9.91 -7.63
CA PRO A 79 11.64 10.97 -8.31
C PRO A 79 10.12 10.80 -8.17
N GLN A 80 9.60 9.59 -8.45
CA GLN A 80 8.17 9.30 -8.30
C GLN A 80 7.68 9.51 -6.85
N TYR A 81 8.51 9.30 -5.84
CA TYR A 81 8.17 9.59 -4.45
C TYR A 81 8.09 11.09 -4.16
N VAL A 82 8.96 11.90 -4.77
CA VAL A 82 8.95 13.36 -4.62
C VAL A 82 7.69 13.95 -5.27
N ASP A 83 7.30 13.45 -6.44
CA ASP A 83 6.15 13.94 -7.21
C ASP A 83 4.79 13.42 -6.71
N ARG A 84 4.77 12.38 -5.88
CA ARG A 84 3.53 11.78 -5.37
C ARG A 84 3.14 12.32 -4.01
N PHE A 85 1.84 12.27 -3.76
CA PHE A 85 1.31 12.52 -2.42
C PHE A 85 1.92 11.55 -1.40
N LYS A 86 2.44 12.07 -0.29
CA LYS A 86 3.10 11.30 0.78
C LYS A 86 2.10 10.87 1.85
N CYS A 87 2.09 9.59 2.20
CA CYS A 87 1.59 9.16 3.49
C CYS A 87 2.57 9.67 4.57
#